data_AF-A0A6T8CPK7-F1
#
_entry.id   AF-A0A6T8CPK7-F1
#
_cell.length_a   1.000
_cell.length_b   1.000
_cell.length_c   1.000
_cell.angle_alpha   90.00
_cell.angle_beta   90.00
_cell.angle_gamma   90.00
#
_symmetry.space_group_name_H-M   'P 1'
#
loop_
_entity.id
_entity.type
_entity.pdbx_description
1 polymer ?
#
loop_
_entity_poly.entity_id
_entity_poly.type
_entity_poly.pdbx_seq_one_letter_code
_entity_poly.pdbx_strand_id
1 'polypeptide(L)'
;MLSILPSSMLSLSMTPQLRQPVLAGHHAVASCAIARVLDTQPARAPLFGVRMQEPAIDTESLSFYDEFRRSDPETGEQQPISFAEKEKLYMECLDAYYNDGGKQLLPDDEYETLKTDLNFEGSIIATLSKDEIRFVLANKRFAMKKPIMSDSEYDSLRTKLKEIASPVILHEAPSCTIDGICKLDLKVDAAKQRLLYFPGTVGASLVFSELSYWVLGTDPIIGLVLAAVPSYFFGIWFTENIFGQKPLVTVAACPDCNSLNNVFFGDLFNVATDGIIPGGPPTDIVELPCSNCKAPLLADRSKMIIQTTVPKGQKA
;
A
#
# COMPACT_ATOMS: atom_id res chain seq x y z
N MET A 1 24.76 26.18 -56.67
CA MET A 1 24.99 27.60 -57.00
C MET A 1 24.44 28.45 -55.87
N LEU A 2 25.34 29.21 -55.23
CA LEU A 2 25.19 30.45 -54.43
C LEU A 2 23.89 30.66 -53.62
N SER A 3 23.93 30.74 -52.29
CA SER A 3 24.29 31.92 -51.46
C SER A 3 23.39 33.15 -51.77
N ILE A 4 22.75 33.84 -50.82
CA ILE A 4 23.34 34.86 -49.94
C ILE A 4 22.26 35.39 -48.95
N LEU A 5 22.64 35.54 -47.67
CA LEU A 5 22.03 36.30 -46.55
C LEU A 5 22.15 37.84 -46.73
N PRO A 6 21.40 38.72 -46.01
CA PRO A 6 21.89 39.33 -44.75
C PRO A 6 20.80 39.55 -43.67
N SER A 7 21.08 39.41 -42.36
CA SER A 7 21.66 40.40 -41.40
C SER A 7 20.72 41.61 -41.14
N SER A 8 20.42 42.10 -39.93
CA SER A 8 21.07 42.03 -38.61
C SER A 8 20.34 42.96 -37.59
N MET A 9 20.56 42.70 -36.28
CA MET A 9 20.59 43.65 -35.11
C MET A 9 19.23 44.06 -34.48
N LEU A 10 18.97 44.13 -33.15
CA LEU A 10 19.76 44.33 -31.91
C LEU A 10 18.92 43.88 -30.66
N SER A 11 19.50 43.11 -29.70
CA SER A 11 19.75 43.39 -28.24
C SER A 11 18.55 43.78 -27.34
N LEU A 12 18.37 43.34 -26.08
CA LEU A 12 19.28 43.26 -24.91
C LEU A 12 18.64 42.44 -23.74
N SER A 13 19.49 41.74 -22.95
CA SER A 13 19.42 41.41 -21.50
C SER A 13 18.20 40.60 -20.96
N MET A 14 18.26 39.70 -19.96
CA MET A 14 19.13 39.58 -18.79
C MET A 14 18.96 38.16 -18.17
N THR A 15 20.06 37.49 -17.83
CA THR A 15 20.11 36.26 -17.00
C THR A 15 20.31 36.61 -15.52
N PRO A 16 19.97 35.69 -14.58
CA PRO A 16 20.85 35.48 -13.43
C PRO A 16 21.20 34.00 -13.18
N GLN A 17 22.45 33.85 -12.73
CA GLN A 17 23.22 32.63 -12.45
C GLN A 17 23.07 32.15 -10.99
N LEU A 18 23.34 30.86 -10.83
CA LEU A 18 23.59 30.14 -9.57
C LEU A 18 24.64 30.81 -8.66
N ARG A 19 24.49 30.67 -7.34
CA ARG A 19 25.54 30.97 -6.37
C ARG A 19 25.57 29.95 -5.22
N GLN A 20 26.63 29.14 -5.17
CA GLN A 20 27.13 28.45 -3.98
C GLN A 20 28.08 29.40 -3.21
N PRO A 21 28.26 29.22 -1.89
CA PRO A 21 29.41 29.78 -1.19
C PRO A 21 30.46 28.70 -0.82
N VAL A 22 31.71 29.00 -1.18
CA VAL A 22 32.94 28.45 -0.60
C VAL A 22 33.70 29.63 0.02
N LEU A 23 34.20 29.48 1.24
CA LEU A 23 35.21 30.37 1.82
C LEU A 23 36.40 29.53 2.34
N ALA A 24 37.59 29.91 1.86
CA ALA A 24 38.93 29.53 2.34
C ALA A 24 39.10 29.86 3.84
N GLY A 25 39.94 29.22 4.66
CA GLY A 25 41.27 28.63 4.48
C GLY A 25 42.21 29.35 5.47
N HIS A 26 43.03 28.62 6.25
CA HIS A 26 44.37 29.00 6.76
C HIS A 26 44.96 27.87 7.64
N HIS A 27 46.26 27.67 7.48
CA HIS A 27 47.11 26.61 8.06
C HIS A 27 47.45 26.83 9.53
N ALA A 28 47.58 25.75 10.32
CA ALA A 28 48.62 25.61 11.36
C ALA A 28 48.70 24.16 11.87
N VAL A 29 49.94 23.67 11.96
CA VAL A 29 50.35 22.39 12.54
C VAL A 29 50.35 22.51 14.07
N ALA A 30 49.80 21.53 14.79
CA ALA A 30 50.17 21.25 16.18
C ALA A 30 49.72 19.85 16.59
N SER A 31 50.70 19.02 16.92
CA SER A 31 50.56 17.74 17.62
C SER A 31 50.19 17.99 19.09
N CYS A 32 49.26 17.25 19.68
CA CYS A 32 49.26 16.96 21.11
C CYS A 32 48.43 15.72 21.43
N ALA A 33 48.98 14.90 22.31
CA ALA A 33 48.48 13.59 22.68
C ALA A 33 47.59 13.64 23.94
N ILE A 34 46.82 12.56 24.13
CA ILE A 34 46.27 12.04 25.41
C ILE A 34 45.13 12.84 26.07
N ALA A 35 43.95 12.22 26.16
CA ALA A 35 43.33 11.87 27.46
C ALA A 35 42.10 10.95 27.29
N ARG A 36 42.10 9.84 28.04
CA ARG A 36 40.95 9.00 28.34
C ARG A 36 39.93 9.80 29.17
N VAL A 37 38.63 9.59 28.90
CA VAL A 37 37.60 9.61 29.95
C VAL A 37 36.67 8.42 29.69
N LEU A 38 36.70 7.46 30.62
CA LEU A 38 35.60 6.53 30.88
C LEU A 38 34.37 7.35 31.24
N ASP A 39 33.20 7.00 30.74
CA ASP A 39 32.10 6.81 31.67
C ASP A 39 31.08 5.77 31.20
N THR A 40 30.76 4.92 32.15
CA THR A 40 29.83 3.80 32.11
C THR A 40 28.48 4.27 32.62
N GLN A 41 27.37 4.03 31.91
CA GLN A 41 26.14 3.61 32.58
C GLN A 41 25.14 2.90 31.64
N PRO A 42 24.42 1.86 32.14
CA PRO A 42 23.67 0.92 31.33
C PRO A 42 22.27 1.43 30.99
N ALA A 43 21.83 1.16 29.77
CA ALA A 43 20.46 1.40 29.34
C ALA A 43 19.51 0.40 30.02
N ARG A 44 18.59 0.93 30.84
CA ARG A 44 17.39 0.23 31.30
C ARG A 44 16.46 -0.01 30.11
N ALA A 45 16.20 -1.27 29.77
CA ALA A 45 15.10 -1.67 28.90
C ALA A 45 13.79 -1.81 29.71
N PRO A 46 12.62 -1.45 29.15
CA PRO A 46 11.34 -1.61 29.84
C PRO A 46 10.87 -3.07 29.84
N LEU A 47 10.20 -3.43 30.94
CA LEU A 47 9.54 -4.71 31.19
C LEU A 47 8.32 -4.92 30.27
N PHE A 48 8.44 -5.88 29.36
CA PHE A 48 7.36 -6.72 28.81
C PHE A 48 8.10 -7.93 28.22
N GLY A 49 8.02 -9.15 28.74
CA GLY A 49 6.81 -9.93 28.95
C GLY A 49 6.88 -11.15 28.03
N VAL A 50 7.59 -12.19 28.50
CA VAL A 50 7.71 -13.56 27.95
C VAL A 50 8.43 -13.70 26.60
N ARG A 51 9.77 -13.82 26.66
CA ARG A 51 10.53 -14.58 25.66
C ARG A 51 10.32 -16.05 26.00
N MET A 52 9.57 -16.78 25.16
CA MET A 52 9.57 -18.25 25.20
C MET A 52 11.02 -18.70 25.09
N GLN A 53 11.52 -19.39 26.11
CA GLN A 53 12.80 -20.09 26.05
C GLN A 53 12.55 -21.33 25.19
N GLU A 54 13.00 -21.33 23.94
CA GLU A 54 13.06 -22.56 23.14
C GLU A 54 13.88 -23.60 23.91
N PRO A 55 13.35 -24.80 24.17
CA PRO A 55 14.20 -25.90 24.59
C PRO A 55 15.16 -26.22 23.44
N ALA A 56 16.42 -26.49 23.78
CA ALA A 56 17.35 -27.14 22.86
C ALA A 56 16.72 -28.49 22.49
N ILE A 57 16.24 -28.60 21.25
CA ILE A 57 15.67 -29.83 20.72
C ILE A 57 16.79 -30.61 20.06
N ASP A 58 16.96 -31.82 20.58
CA ASP A 58 17.84 -32.86 20.12
C ASP A 58 17.55 -33.17 18.65
N THR A 59 18.62 -33.20 17.85
CA THR A 59 18.63 -33.41 16.40
C THR A 59 18.23 -34.85 16.03
N GLU A 60 17.02 -35.32 16.32
CA GLU A 60 16.53 -36.61 15.78
C GLU A 60 15.01 -36.86 15.91
N SER A 61 14.17 -35.82 15.93
CA SER A 61 12.76 -36.01 15.59
C SER A 61 12.49 -35.47 14.20
N LEU A 62 12.42 -36.43 13.27
CA LEU A 62 12.03 -36.24 11.87
C LEU A 62 10.63 -35.58 11.86
N SER A 63 10.60 -34.25 11.81
CA SER A 63 9.42 -33.55 11.34
C SER A 63 9.10 -34.14 9.97
N PHE A 64 7.84 -34.49 9.75
CA PHE A 64 7.34 -35.05 8.48
C PHE A 64 7.58 -34.11 7.26
N TYR A 65 8.14 -32.93 7.50
CA TYR A 65 8.59 -31.96 6.53
C TYR A 65 10.08 -31.69 6.73
N ASP A 66 10.84 -31.73 5.64
CA ASP A 66 12.25 -31.32 5.62
C ASP A 66 12.31 -29.79 5.76
N GLU A 67 12.75 -29.30 6.92
CA GLU A 67 13.02 -27.89 7.16
C GLU A 67 14.13 -27.39 6.22
N PHE A 68 14.00 -26.17 5.68
CA PHE A 68 15.04 -25.61 4.83
C PHE A 68 16.34 -25.39 5.61
N ARG A 69 17.44 -26.00 5.15
CA ARG A 69 18.78 -25.85 5.72
C ARG A 69 19.72 -25.23 4.70
N ARG A 70 20.56 -24.29 5.13
CA ARG A 70 21.59 -23.70 4.25
C ARG A 70 22.82 -24.59 4.24
N SER A 71 23.28 -24.88 3.03
CA SER A 71 24.55 -25.53 2.76
C SER A 71 25.70 -24.53 2.98
N ASP A 72 26.58 -24.79 3.94
CA ASP A 72 27.81 -24.01 4.09
C ASP A 72 28.80 -24.34 2.95
N PRO A 73 29.39 -23.33 2.29
CA PRO A 73 30.27 -23.55 1.13
C PRO A 73 31.63 -24.18 1.50
N GLU A 74 32.03 -24.16 2.77
CA GLU A 74 33.34 -24.67 3.22
C GLU A 74 33.26 -26.06 3.87
N THR A 75 32.18 -26.37 4.58
CA THR A 75 32.02 -27.62 5.34
C THR A 75 30.99 -28.58 4.76
N GLY A 76 30.10 -28.10 3.87
CA GLY A 76 29.00 -28.91 3.33
C GLY A 76 27.97 -29.35 4.38
N GLU A 77 28.10 -28.86 5.62
CA GLU A 77 27.13 -29.10 6.68
C GLU A 77 25.90 -28.22 6.47
N GLN A 78 24.73 -28.81 6.74
CA GLN A 78 23.44 -28.15 6.59
C GLN A 78 22.98 -27.61 7.95
N GLN A 79 23.01 -26.28 8.10
CA GLN A 79 22.56 -25.63 9.34
C GLN A 79 21.10 -25.20 9.26
N PRO A 80 20.30 -25.41 10.33
CA PRO A 80 18.95 -24.82 10.42
C PRO A 80 19.07 -23.30 10.53
N ILE A 81 18.24 -22.59 9.78
CA ILE A 81 18.25 -21.13 9.68
C ILE A 81 17.04 -20.56 10.42
N SER A 82 17.21 -19.38 11.03
CA SER A 82 16.08 -18.66 11.63
C SER A 82 15.06 -18.21 10.57
N PHE A 83 13.77 -18.16 10.94
CA PHE A 83 12.68 -17.70 10.07
C PHE A 83 13.00 -16.40 9.30
N ALA A 84 13.51 -15.39 10.01
CA ALA A 84 13.84 -14.08 9.42
C ALA A 84 14.97 -14.15 8.38
N GLU A 85 15.92 -15.07 8.56
CA GLU A 85 16.99 -15.30 7.60
C GLU A 85 16.49 -16.07 6.37
N LYS A 86 15.54 -17.01 6.54
CA LYS A 86 14.83 -17.65 5.41
C LYS A 86 14.09 -16.61 4.55
N GLU A 87 13.37 -15.68 5.18
CA GLU A 87 12.70 -14.56 4.50
C GLU A 87 13.67 -13.64 3.76
N LYS A 88 14.80 -13.31 4.39
CA LYS A 88 15.86 -12.51 3.76
C LYS A 88 16.44 -13.22 2.53
N LEU A 89 16.71 -14.52 2.63
CA LEU A 89 17.24 -15.32 1.53
C LEU A 89 16.24 -15.39 0.36
N TYR A 90 14.96 -15.59 0.65
CA TYR A 90 13.90 -15.56 -0.35
C TYR A 90 13.84 -14.22 -1.09
N MET A 91 13.92 -13.09 -0.36
CA MET A 91 13.96 -11.76 -0.94
C MET A 91 15.24 -11.47 -1.75
N GLU A 92 16.38 -12.05 -1.36
CA GLU A 92 17.62 -11.97 -2.14
C GLU A 92 17.52 -12.79 -3.44
N CYS A 93 16.91 -13.97 -3.40
CA CYS A 93 16.66 -14.78 -4.59
C CYS A 93 15.76 -14.07 -5.60
N LEU A 94 14.65 -13.48 -5.14
CA LEU A 94 13.75 -12.71 -6.00
C LEU A 94 14.46 -11.49 -6.61
N ASP A 95 15.25 -10.78 -5.81
CA ASP A 95 16.00 -9.60 -6.25
C ASP A 95 17.05 -9.95 -7.32
N ALA A 96 17.78 -11.05 -7.14
CA ALA A 96 18.74 -11.54 -8.13
C ALA A 96 18.05 -12.02 -9.42
N TYR A 97 16.92 -12.73 -9.30
CA TYR A 97 16.16 -13.23 -10.44
C TYR A 97 15.65 -12.11 -11.34
N TYR A 98 15.00 -11.09 -10.76
CA TYR A 98 14.38 -10.01 -11.53
C TYR A 98 15.36 -8.95 -12.03
N ASN A 99 16.45 -8.66 -11.29
CA ASN A 99 17.31 -7.51 -11.59
C ASN A 99 18.68 -7.89 -12.15
N ASP A 100 19.23 -9.07 -11.82
CA ASP A 100 20.58 -9.46 -12.23
C ASP A 100 20.58 -10.41 -13.45
N GLY A 101 19.48 -10.40 -14.23
CA GLY A 101 19.36 -11.14 -15.48
C GLY A 101 19.11 -12.64 -15.31
N GLY A 102 18.36 -13.04 -14.28
CA GLY A 102 18.05 -14.44 -14.00
C GLY A 102 19.17 -15.18 -13.25
N LYS A 103 20.05 -14.46 -12.55
CA LYS A 103 21.05 -15.09 -11.69
C LYS A 103 20.36 -15.82 -10.54
N GLN A 104 20.43 -17.14 -10.59
CA GLN A 104 19.89 -18.01 -9.57
C GLN A 104 20.90 -18.18 -8.42
N LEU A 105 20.52 -17.78 -7.21
CA LEU A 105 21.36 -17.92 -6.01
C LEU A 105 21.29 -19.33 -5.41
N LEU A 106 20.12 -19.97 -5.50
CA LEU A 106 19.82 -21.32 -5.03
C LEU A 106 19.26 -22.14 -6.18
N PRO A 107 19.61 -23.43 -6.32
CA PRO A 107 19.00 -24.30 -7.34
C PRO A 107 17.48 -24.38 -7.16
N ASP A 108 16.76 -24.72 -8.25
CA ASP A 108 15.29 -24.70 -8.28
C ASP A 108 14.68 -25.57 -7.16
N ASP A 109 15.29 -26.72 -6.87
CA ASP A 109 14.83 -27.66 -5.85
C ASP A 109 14.90 -27.06 -4.42
N GLU A 110 16.01 -26.39 -4.11
CA GLU A 110 16.20 -25.71 -2.82
C GLU A 110 15.29 -24.48 -2.68
N TYR A 111 15.04 -23.77 -3.79
CA TYR A 111 14.15 -22.62 -3.82
C TYR A 111 12.69 -23.00 -3.57
N GLU A 112 12.18 -24.07 -4.20
CA GLU A 112 10.81 -24.53 -3.96
C GLU A 112 10.63 -25.11 -2.54
N THR A 113 11.68 -25.72 -1.98
CA THR A 113 11.70 -26.15 -0.57
C THR A 113 11.59 -24.95 0.37
N LEU A 114 12.44 -23.93 0.16
CA LEU A 114 12.40 -22.67 0.93
C LEU A 114 11.01 -22.02 0.86
N LYS A 115 10.43 -21.92 -0.34
CA LYS A 115 9.11 -21.32 -0.53
C LYS A 115 7.99 -22.11 0.16
N THR A 116 8.07 -23.44 0.15
CA THR A 116 7.09 -24.30 0.83
C THR A 116 7.17 -24.12 2.34
N ASP A 117 8.38 -24.07 2.89
CA ASP A 117 8.64 -23.83 4.32
C ASP A 117 8.10 -22.45 4.76
N LEU A 118 8.43 -21.38 4.03
CA LEU A 118 7.91 -20.04 4.31
C LEU A 118 6.37 -19.98 4.26
N ASN A 119 5.75 -20.68 3.30
CA ASN A 119 4.29 -20.74 3.19
C ASN A 119 3.67 -21.49 4.38
N PHE A 120 4.35 -22.51 4.91
CA PHE A 120 3.89 -23.26 6.07
C PHE A 120 4.02 -22.46 7.36
N GLU A 121 5.13 -21.73 7.52
CA GLU A 121 5.37 -20.82 8.64
C GLU A 121 4.49 -19.55 8.59
N GLY A 122 3.82 -19.30 7.46
CA GLY A 122 2.88 -18.20 7.30
C GLY A 122 3.54 -16.85 7.01
N SER A 123 4.68 -16.85 6.30
CA SER A 123 5.35 -15.62 5.89
C SER A 123 4.46 -14.78 4.99
N ILE A 124 4.31 -13.50 5.35
CA ILE A 124 3.60 -12.52 4.52
C ILE A 124 4.32 -12.37 3.17
N ILE A 125 5.64 -12.45 3.16
CA ILE A 125 6.49 -12.23 1.98
C ILE A 125 6.27 -13.30 0.91
N ALA A 126 6.06 -14.56 1.31
CA ALA A 126 5.84 -15.66 0.36
C ALA A 126 4.45 -15.58 -0.32
N THR A 127 3.48 -14.95 0.35
CA THR A 127 2.11 -14.76 -0.17
C THR A 127 1.94 -13.52 -1.06
N LEU A 128 2.97 -12.68 -1.19
CA LEU A 128 2.89 -11.45 -1.97
C LEU A 128 2.69 -11.73 -3.47
N SER A 129 1.83 -10.93 -4.08
CA SER A 129 1.65 -10.87 -5.53
C SER A 129 2.88 -10.28 -6.22
N LYS A 130 3.00 -10.54 -7.52
CA LYS A 130 4.12 -10.05 -8.35
C LYS A 130 4.31 -8.53 -8.26
N ASP A 131 3.22 -7.76 -8.24
CA ASP A 131 3.27 -6.30 -8.21
C ASP A 131 3.70 -5.77 -6.82
N GLU A 132 3.29 -6.44 -5.74
CA GLU A 132 3.74 -6.14 -4.38
C GLU A 132 5.23 -6.44 -4.21
N ILE A 133 5.69 -7.58 -4.70
CA ILE A 133 7.12 -7.94 -4.71
C ILE A 133 7.90 -6.87 -5.47
N ARG A 134 7.43 -6.47 -6.65
CA ARG A 134 8.08 -5.43 -7.47
C ARG A 134 8.18 -4.10 -6.72
N PHE A 135 7.14 -3.70 -5.99
CA PHE A 135 7.14 -2.49 -5.17
C PHE A 135 8.14 -2.55 -4.01
N VAL A 136 8.21 -3.68 -3.30
CA VAL A 136 9.16 -3.87 -2.19
C VAL A 136 10.61 -3.89 -2.71
N LEU A 137 10.88 -4.58 -3.82
CA LEU A 137 12.19 -4.61 -4.45
C LEU A 137 12.62 -3.22 -4.93
N ALA A 138 11.70 -2.44 -5.50
CA ALA A 138 11.96 -1.07 -5.91
C ALA A 138 12.43 -0.22 -4.73
N ASN A 139 11.76 -0.31 -3.58
CA ASN A 139 12.15 0.42 -2.36
C ASN A 139 13.51 -0.01 -1.82
N LYS A 140 13.77 -1.33 -1.75
CA LYS A 140 15.07 -1.89 -1.35
C LYS A 140 16.20 -1.37 -2.24
N ARG A 141 16.02 -1.44 -3.56
CA ARG A 141 17.02 -1.03 -4.55
C ARG A 141 17.22 0.49 -4.61
N PHE A 142 16.17 1.27 -4.38
CA PHE A 142 16.26 2.72 -4.21
C PHE A 142 17.12 3.09 -2.99
N ALA A 143 16.92 2.41 -1.85
CA ALA A 143 17.78 2.58 -0.67
C ALA A 143 19.25 2.20 -0.96
N MET A 144 19.48 1.21 -1.82
CA MET A 144 20.80 0.79 -2.31
C MET A 144 21.38 1.70 -3.41
N LYS A 145 20.72 2.80 -3.77
CA LYS A 145 21.11 3.75 -4.84
C LYS A 145 21.17 3.13 -6.25
N LYS A 146 20.44 2.04 -6.49
CA LYS A 146 20.34 1.37 -7.79
C LYS A 146 18.87 1.27 -8.22
N PRO A 147 18.23 2.38 -8.63
CA PRO A 147 16.80 2.37 -8.98
C PRO A 147 16.53 1.45 -10.18
N ILE A 148 15.46 0.65 -10.11
CA ILE A 148 15.06 -0.32 -11.14
C ILE A 148 13.94 0.19 -12.07
N MET A 149 13.24 1.24 -11.66
CA MET A 149 12.09 1.82 -12.37
C MET A 149 12.12 3.36 -12.28
N SER A 150 11.42 4.03 -13.18
CA SER A 150 11.24 5.49 -13.13
C SER A 150 10.17 5.90 -12.12
N ASP A 151 10.24 7.14 -11.65
CA ASP A 151 9.29 7.70 -10.67
C ASP A 151 7.83 7.60 -11.15
N SER A 152 7.59 7.82 -12.45
CA SER A 152 6.26 7.68 -13.06
C SER A 152 5.71 6.26 -13.02
N GLU A 153 6.57 5.26 -13.23
CA GLU A 153 6.17 3.86 -13.18
C GLU A 153 5.88 3.46 -11.73
N TYR A 154 6.73 3.91 -10.79
CA TYR A 154 6.56 3.70 -9.37
C TYR A 154 5.22 4.26 -8.85
N ASP A 155 4.86 5.48 -9.24
CA ASP A 155 3.59 6.11 -8.84
C ASP A 155 2.37 5.36 -9.42
N SER A 156 2.48 4.83 -10.64
CA SER A 156 1.43 4.03 -11.24
C SER A 156 1.23 2.70 -10.51
N LEU A 157 2.31 2.04 -10.10
CA LEU A 157 2.27 0.80 -9.33
C LEU A 157 1.69 1.05 -7.93
N ARG A 158 2.09 2.15 -7.29
CA ARG A 158 1.55 2.55 -5.99
C ARG A 158 0.04 2.78 -6.04
N THR A 159 -0.45 3.45 -7.08
CA THR A 159 -1.89 3.70 -7.24
C THR A 159 -2.67 2.39 -7.43
N LYS A 160 -2.19 1.49 -8.30
CA LYS A 160 -2.82 0.17 -8.50
C LYS A 160 -2.91 -0.65 -7.22
N LEU A 161 -1.83 -0.68 -6.44
CA LEU A 161 -1.76 -1.43 -5.20
C LEU A 161 -2.65 -0.82 -4.11
N LYS A 162 -2.86 0.50 -4.12
CA LYS A 162 -3.86 1.17 -3.27
C LYS A 162 -5.29 0.82 -3.65
N GLU A 163 -5.59 0.72 -4.94
CA GLU A 163 -6.92 0.29 -5.42
C GLU A 163 -7.24 -1.15 -5.01
N ILE A 164 -6.24 -2.03 -5.07
CA ILE A 164 -6.35 -3.43 -4.63
C ILE A 164 -6.40 -3.55 -3.09
N ALA A 165 -6.10 -2.47 -2.36
CA ALA A 165 -5.99 -2.42 -0.91
C ALA A 165 -4.96 -3.43 -0.37
N SER A 166 -3.77 -3.46 -0.98
CA SER A 166 -2.69 -4.36 -0.55
C SER A 166 -2.16 -4.01 0.84
N PRO A 167 -1.89 -5.02 1.70
CA PRO A 167 -1.38 -4.80 3.05
C PRO A 167 0.03 -4.19 3.06
N VAL A 168 0.79 -4.33 1.98
CA VAL A 168 2.16 -3.80 1.85
C VAL A 168 2.19 -2.26 1.78
N ILE A 169 1.18 -1.65 1.16
CA ILE A 169 1.15 -0.19 0.96
C ILE A 169 0.35 0.53 2.03
N LEU A 170 -0.70 -0.10 2.54
CA LEU A 170 -1.58 0.53 3.52
C LEU A 170 -0.85 0.74 4.84
N HIS A 171 -0.70 2.00 5.23
CA HIS A 171 -0.13 2.33 6.53
C HIS A 171 -1.22 2.29 7.61
N GLU A 172 -1.02 1.44 8.62
CA GLU A 172 -1.91 1.39 9.81
C GLU A 172 -1.76 2.63 10.70
N ALA A 173 -0.62 3.33 10.61
CA ALA A 173 -0.32 4.53 11.38
C ALA A 173 -0.29 5.79 10.50
N PRO A 174 -0.73 6.96 11.01
CA PRO A 174 -0.73 8.19 10.24
C PRO A 174 0.69 8.73 10.02
N SER A 175 1.02 9.05 8.77
CA SER A 175 2.26 9.76 8.44
C SER A 175 2.00 11.27 8.53
N CYS A 176 2.69 11.97 9.44
CA CYS A 176 2.56 13.41 9.61
C CYS A 176 3.78 14.14 9.05
N THR A 177 3.54 15.14 8.20
CA THR A 177 4.57 16.07 7.78
C THR A 177 4.80 17.13 8.86
N ILE A 178 5.98 17.75 8.86
CA ILE A 178 6.35 18.85 9.77
C ILE A 178 5.36 20.02 9.69
N ASP A 179 4.71 20.20 8.54
CA ASP A 179 3.67 21.20 8.29
C ASP A 179 2.36 20.93 9.05
N GLY A 180 2.30 19.87 9.86
CA GLY A 180 1.14 19.52 10.67
C GLY A 180 0.00 18.82 9.91
N ILE A 181 0.18 18.55 8.62
CA ILE A 181 -0.75 17.75 7.80
C ILE A 181 -0.43 16.27 8.04
N CYS A 182 -1.43 15.54 8.54
CA CYS A 182 -1.32 14.09 8.73
C CYS A 182 -2.14 13.38 7.67
N LYS A 183 -1.54 12.33 7.09
CA LYS A 183 -2.13 11.50 6.03
C LYS A 183 -2.30 10.08 6.53
N LEU A 184 -3.44 9.48 6.19
CA LEU A 184 -3.69 8.05 6.39
C LEU A 184 -4.35 7.48 5.14
N ASP A 185 -4.10 6.22 4.81
CA ASP A 185 -4.74 5.56 3.67
C ASP A 185 -6.17 5.10 4.01
N LEU A 186 -7.07 5.16 3.02
CA LEU A 186 -8.42 4.61 3.13
C LEU A 186 -8.44 3.16 2.64
N LYS A 187 -9.18 2.30 3.37
CA LYS A 187 -9.47 0.93 2.92
C LYS A 187 -10.90 0.84 2.38
N VAL A 188 -11.10 0.00 1.37
CA VAL A 188 -12.44 -0.29 0.83
C VAL A 188 -13.16 -1.26 1.75
N ASP A 189 -14.35 -0.90 2.21
CA ASP A 189 -15.18 -1.79 3.01
C ASP A 189 -16.10 -2.58 2.11
N ALA A 190 -15.59 -3.71 1.61
CA ALA A 190 -16.36 -4.62 0.76
C ALA A 190 -17.69 -5.03 1.41
N ALA A 191 -17.73 -5.19 2.74
CA ALA A 191 -18.96 -5.53 3.46
C ALA A 191 -20.04 -4.43 3.37
N LYS A 192 -19.65 -3.16 3.62
CA LYS A 192 -20.57 -2.02 3.54
C LYS A 192 -20.95 -1.71 2.09
N GLN A 193 -20.00 -1.87 1.17
CA GLN A 193 -20.26 -1.73 -0.25
C GLN A 193 -21.25 -2.80 -0.74
N ARG A 194 -21.12 -4.05 -0.31
CA ARG A 194 -22.11 -5.11 -0.61
C ARG A 194 -23.47 -4.85 0.04
N LEU A 195 -23.49 -4.29 1.25
CA LEU A 195 -24.74 -3.90 1.91
C LEU A 195 -25.48 -2.81 1.11
N LEU A 196 -24.77 -1.93 0.42
CA LEU A 196 -25.38 -0.92 -0.45
C LEU A 196 -26.12 -1.53 -1.65
N TYR A 197 -25.58 -2.61 -2.24
CA TYR A 197 -26.21 -3.33 -3.35
C TYR A 197 -27.31 -4.31 -2.92
N PHE A 198 -27.43 -4.56 -1.62
CA PHE A 198 -28.33 -5.58 -1.08
C PHE A 198 -29.81 -5.29 -1.38
N PRO A 199 -30.37 -4.08 -1.16
CA PRO A 199 -31.78 -3.82 -1.43
C PRO A 199 -32.15 -4.00 -2.90
N GLY A 200 -31.27 -3.58 -3.83
CA GLY A 200 -31.48 -3.76 -5.27
C GLY A 200 -31.49 -5.23 -5.68
N THR A 201 -30.54 -6.00 -5.13
CA THR A 201 -30.44 -7.45 -5.41
C THR A 201 -31.65 -8.23 -4.88
N VAL A 202 -32.13 -7.90 -3.66
CA VAL A 202 -33.32 -8.53 -3.07
C VAL A 202 -34.60 -8.17 -3.81
N GLY A 203 -34.76 -6.90 -4.21
CA GLY A 203 -35.92 -6.51 -5.04
C GLY A 203 -35.93 -7.22 -6.39
N ALA A 204 -34.76 -7.32 -7.03
CA ALA A 204 -34.60 -7.99 -8.31
C ALA A 204 -34.84 -9.50 -8.20
N SER A 205 -34.33 -10.16 -7.15
CA SER A 205 -34.49 -11.60 -7.00
C SER A 205 -35.97 -12.01 -6.86
N LEU A 206 -36.79 -11.21 -6.19
CA LEU A 206 -38.24 -11.42 -6.13
C LEU A 206 -38.89 -11.28 -7.52
N VAL A 207 -38.58 -10.21 -8.26
CA VAL A 207 -39.15 -9.98 -9.61
C VAL A 207 -38.74 -11.09 -10.59
N PHE A 208 -37.48 -11.49 -10.58
CA PHE A 208 -36.99 -12.58 -11.45
C PHE A 208 -37.55 -13.94 -11.04
N SER A 209 -37.82 -14.18 -9.76
CA SER A 209 -38.47 -15.39 -9.29
C SER A 209 -39.91 -15.50 -9.85
N GLU A 210 -40.70 -14.43 -9.77
CA GLU A 210 -42.06 -14.40 -10.35
C GLU A 210 -42.02 -14.56 -11.87
N LEU A 211 -41.08 -13.87 -12.54
CA LEU A 211 -40.89 -14.02 -13.98
C LEU A 211 -40.55 -15.47 -14.37
N SER A 212 -39.67 -16.12 -13.61
CA SER A 212 -39.30 -17.52 -13.85
C SER A 212 -40.48 -18.47 -13.66
N TYR A 213 -41.35 -18.20 -12.67
CA TYR A 213 -42.57 -18.97 -12.46
C TYR A 213 -43.52 -18.86 -13.67
N TRP A 214 -43.76 -17.64 -14.17
CA TRP A 214 -44.64 -17.43 -15.32
C TRP A 214 -44.08 -17.97 -16.63
N VAL A 215 -42.77 -17.88 -16.85
CA VAL A 215 -42.14 -18.25 -18.14
C VAL A 215 -41.73 -19.72 -18.19
N LEU A 216 -41.14 -20.24 -17.13
CA LEU A 216 -40.52 -21.57 -17.10
C LEU A 216 -41.32 -22.58 -16.26
N GLY A 217 -42.33 -22.12 -15.49
CA GLY A 217 -43.09 -22.99 -14.59
C GLY A 217 -42.27 -23.60 -13.47
N THR A 218 -41.12 -22.99 -13.13
CA THR A 218 -40.23 -23.49 -12.07
C THR A 218 -40.84 -23.24 -10.70
N ASP A 219 -40.59 -24.15 -9.76
CA ASP A 219 -40.90 -23.94 -8.36
C ASP A 219 -40.15 -22.73 -7.79
N PRO A 220 -40.66 -22.07 -6.73
CA PRO A 220 -40.08 -20.83 -6.22
C PRO A 220 -38.65 -20.99 -5.67
N ILE A 221 -38.25 -22.20 -5.24
CA ILE A 221 -36.91 -22.43 -4.70
C ILE A 221 -35.90 -22.54 -5.84
N ILE A 222 -36.19 -23.33 -6.88
CA ILE A 222 -35.34 -23.40 -8.08
C ILE A 222 -35.36 -22.07 -8.82
N GLY A 223 -36.51 -21.40 -8.89
CA GLY A 223 -36.65 -20.06 -9.46
C GLY A 223 -35.74 -19.03 -8.78
N LEU A 224 -35.66 -19.03 -7.43
CA LEU A 224 -34.77 -18.15 -6.68
C LEU A 224 -33.29 -18.43 -6.95
N VAL A 225 -32.90 -19.70 -7.05
CA VAL A 225 -31.51 -20.10 -7.33
C VAL A 225 -31.12 -19.69 -8.76
N LEU A 226 -31.99 -19.91 -9.74
CA LEU A 226 -31.78 -19.48 -11.13
C LEU A 226 -31.80 -17.95 -11.25
N ALA A 227 -32.62 -17.27 -10.44
CA ALA A 227 -32.71 -15.82 -10.41
C ALA A 227 -31.50 -15.16 -9.74
N ALA A 228 -30.69 -15.87 -8.95
CA ALA A 228 -29.58 -15.30 -8.19
C ALA A 228 -28.56 -14.56 -9.09
N VAL A 229 -28.19 -15.16 -10.22
CA VAL A 229 -27.24 -14.57 -11.17
C VAL A 229 -27.81 -13.34 -11.86
N PRO A 230 -28.96 -13.38 -12.56
CA PRO A 230 -29.51 -12.20 -13.22
C PRO A 230 -29.92 -11.10 -12.23
N SER A 231 -30.39 -11.45 -11.03
CA SER A 231 -30.73 -10.45 -10.00
C SER A 231 -29.51 -9.73 -9.44
N TYR A 232 -28.36 -10.39 -9.32
CA TYR A 232 -27.12 -9.75 -8.91
C TYR A 232 -26.63 -8.72 -9.93
N PHE A 233 -26.60 -9.08 -11.22
CA PHE A 233 -26.23 -8.15 -12.30
C PHE A 233 -27.23 -7.00 -12.42
N PHE A 234 -28.53 -7.27 -12.31
CA PHE A 234 -29.54 -6.22 -12.27
C PHE A 234 -29.36 -5.32 -11.05
N GLY A 235 -29.03 -5.89 -9.88
CA GLY A 235 -28.75 -5.13 -8.66
C GLY A 235 -27.60 -4.14 -8.86
N ILE A 236 -26.49 -4.57 -9.47
CA ILE A 236 -25.38 -3.68 -9.82
C ILE A 236 -25.84 -2.59 -10.78
N TRP A 237 -26.48 -2.98 -11.89
CA TRP A 237 -26.95 -2.05 -12.92
C TRP A 237 -27.93 -1.01 -12.37
N PHE A 238 -28.90 -1.45 -11.58
CA PHE A 238 -29.92 -0.61 -10.97
C PHE A 238 -29.29 0.36 -9.95
N THR A 239 -28.38 -0.12 -9.12
CA THR A 239 -27.72 0.72 -8.13
C THR A 239 -26.81 1.76 -8.79
N GLU A 240 -26.06 1.39 -9.82
CA GLU A 240 -25.16 2.32 -10.54
C GLU A 240 -25.90 3.33 -11.42
N ASN A 241 -27.05 2.96 -11.99
CA ASN A 241 -27.80 3.82 -12.91
C ASN A 241 -28.81 4.74 -12.21
N ILE A 242 -29.36 4.33 -11.06
CA ILE A 242 -30.46 5.05 -10.39
C ILE A 242 -30.07 5.57 -9.00
N PHE A 243 -29.38 4.78 -8.19
CA PHE A 243 -29.14 5.13 -6.78
C PHE A 243 -27.84 5.88 -6.55
N GLY A 244 -26.76 5.50 -7.23
CA GLY A 244 -25.42 6.02 -6.94
C GLY A 244 -24.53 6.08 -8.17
N GLN A 245 -24.09 7.28 -8.55
CA GLN A 245 -23.01 7.40 -9.54
C GLN A 245 -21.67 7.04 -8.87
N LYS A 246 -21.09 5.91 -9.30
CA LYS A 246 -19.79 5.35 -8.83
C LYS A 246 -19.68 5.24 -7.29
N PRO A 247 -20.52 4.44 -6.61
CA PRO A 247 -20.52 4.34 -5.17
C PRO A 247 -19.28 3.61 -4.64
N LEU A 248 -18.59 4.19 -3.68
CA LEU A 248 -17.46 3.59 -2.98
C LEU A 248 -17.55 3.92 -1.49
N VAL A 249 -17.66 2.89 -0.66
CA VAL A 249 -17.63 3.03 0.80
C VAL A 249 -16.24 2.65 1.29
N THR A 250 -15.64 3.53 2.07
CA THR A 250 -14.32 3.31 2.66
C THR A 250 -14.33 3.59 4.16
N VAL A 251 -13.35 3.05 4.86
CA VAL A 251 -13.10 3.31 6.27
C VAL A 251 -11.68 3.78 6.42
N ALA A 252 -11.49 4.76 7.30
CA ALA A 252 -10.18 5.19 7.75
C ALA A 252 -10.22 5.58 9.21
N ALA A 253 -9.09 5.43 9.89
CA ALA A 253 -8.93 5.98 11.23
C ALA A 253 -8.62 7.49 11.15
N CYS A 254 -9.10 8.26 12.12
CA CYS A 254 -8.70 9.66 12.24
C CYS A 254 -7.23 9.75 12.68
N PRO A 255 -6.38 10.59 12.06
CA PRO A 255 -4.96 10.72 12.44
C PRO A 255 -4.73 11.37 13.82
N ASP A 256 -5.77 11.95 14.45
CA ASP A 256 -5.68 12.62 15.75
C ASP A 256 -6.24 11.78 16.91
N CYS A 257 -7.40 11.13 16.73
CA CYS A 257 -8.07 10.32 17.77
C CYS A 257 -8.11 8.82 17.47
N ASN A 258 -7.58 8.37 16.33
CA ASN A 258 -7.63 6.97 15.90
C ASN A 258 -9.05 6.36 15.84
N SER A 259 -10.10 7.19 15.84
CA SER A 259 -11.48 6.72 15.71
C SER A 259 -11.79 6.38 14.26
N LEU A 260 -12.49 5.28 14.04
CA LEU A 260 -12.91 4.84 12.71
C LEU A 260 -14.01 5.76 12.17
N ASN A 261 -13.76 6.36 11.01
CA ASN A 261 -14.73 7.13 10.26
C ASN A 261 -15.06 6.37 8.97
N ASN A 262 -16.35 6.34 8.61
CA ASN A 262 -16.82 5.79 7.35
C ASN A 262 -16.95 6.94 6.35
N VAL A 263 -16.30 6.83 5.19
CA VAL A 263 -16.39 7.80 4.12
C VAL A 263 -17.14 7.18 2.94
N PHE A 264 -18.19 7.84 2.50
CA PHE A 264 -18.93 7.46 1.31
C PHE A 264 -18.56 8.40 0.17
N PHE A 265 -18.10 7.84 -0.94
CA PHE A 265 -17.90 8.53 -2.19
C PHE A 265 -19.00 8.14 -3.17
N GLY A 266 -19.65 9.13 -3.77
CA GLY A 266 -20.72 8.93 -4.74
C GLY A 266 -21.83 9.95 -4.55
N ASP A 267 -22.66 10.09 -5.58
CA ASP A 267 -23.83 10.96 -5.54
C ASP A 267 -25.09 10.11 -5.40
N LEU A 268 -25.87 10.33 -4.34
CA LEU A 268 -27.13 9.63 -4.10
C LEU A 268 -28.24 10.35 -4.86
N PHE A 269 -28.95 9.65 -5.74
CA PHE A 269 -30.03 10.21 -6.56
C PHE A 269 -29.66 11.46 -7.35
N ASN A 270 -28.39 11.60 -7.75
CA ASN A 270 -27.93 12.73 -8.56
C ASN A 270 -28.13 14.11 -7.90
N VAL A 271 -28.29 14.16 -6.57
CA VAL A 271 -28.59 15.39 -5.82
C VAL A 271 -27.48 16.43 -5.95
N ALA A 272 -26.22 16.01 -6.13
CA ALA A 272 -25.12 16.94 -6.33
C ALA A 272 -25.15 17.62 -7.72
N THR A 273 -25.83 17.05 -8.72
CA THR A 273 -25.90 17.64 -10.07
C THR A 273 -27.28 18.22 -10.44
N ASP A 274 -28.31 17.99 -9.63
CA ASP A 274 -29.69 18.45 -9.88
C ASP A 274 -29.91 19.96 -9.65
N GLY A 275 -28.85 20.77 -9.52
CA GLY A 275 -28.90 22.23 -9.59
C GLY A 275 -29.64 22.96 -8.45
N ILE A 276 -30.22 22.23 -7.48
CA ILE A 276 -30.87 22.78 -6.27
C ILE A 276 -29.82 23.23 -5.24
N ILE A 277 -28.62 22.64 -5.27
CA ILE A 277 -27.44 23.08 -4.53
C ILE A 277 -26.41 23.57 -5.58
N PRO A 278 -25.75 24.73 -5.39
CA PRO A 278 -24.72 25.20 -6.32
C PRO A 278 -23.46 24.35 -6.12
N GLY A 279 -23.41 23.18 -6.74
CA GLY A 279 -22.26 22.28 -6.73
C GLY A 279 -22.05 21.73 -8.13
N GLY A 280 -20.80 21.77 -8.61
CA GLY A 280 -20.40 21.17 -9.88
C GLY A 280 -20.50 19.63 -9.85
N PRO A 281 -19.99 18.94 -10.90
CA PRO A 281 -20.00 17.48 -10.97
C PRO A 281 -19.41 16.85 -9.70
N PRO A 282 -19.84 15.61 -9.33
CA PRO A 282 -19.41 14.97 -8.09
C PRO A 282 -17.89 14.97 -7.99
N THR A 283 -17.36 15.70 -7.02
CA THR A 283 -15.92 15.84 -6.83
C THR A 283 -15.37 14.62 -6.08
N ASP A 284 -14.18 14.16 -6.47
CA ASP A 284 -13.48 13.04 -5.82
C ASP A 284 -12.99 13.36 -4.40
N ILE A 285 -13.22 14.60 -3.93
CA ILE A 285 -12.79 15.13 -2.64
C ILE A 285 -14.03 15.34 -1.79
N VAL A 286 -14.03 14.79 -0.58
CA VAL A 286 -15.12 14.91 0.39
C VAL A 286 -14.58 15.46 1.70
N GLU A 287 -15.17 16.55 2.17
CA GLU A 287 -14.87 17.12 3.48
C GLU A 287 -15.79 16.50 4.54
N LEU A 288 -15.22 15.96 5.61
CA LEU A 288 -16.00 15.36 6.70
C LEU A 288 -15.42 15.72 8.08
N PRO A 289 -16.26 16.08 9.06
CA PRO A 289 -15.82 16.18 10.43
C PRO A 289 -15.66 14.78 11.04
N CYS A 290 -14.59 14.58 11.80
CA CYS A 290 -14.41 13.33 12.55
C CYS A 290 -15.51 13.12 13.61
N SER A 291 -16.01 11.89 13.77
CA SER A 291 -17.09 11.56 14.72
C SER A 291 -16.77 11.90 16.18
N ASN A 292 -15.50 11.81 16.58
CA ASN A 292 -15.08 12.07 17.97
C ASN A 292 -14.36 13.43 18.10
N CYS A 293 -13.40 13.71 17.22
CA CYS A 293 -12.58 14.92 17.28
C CYS A 293 -13.22 16.17 16.68
N LYS A 294 -14.24 16.03 15.81
CA LYS A 294 -14.81 17.11 14.97
C LYS A 294 -13.80 17.88 14.11
N ALA A 295 -12.56 17.40 14.02
CA ALA A 295 -11.55 17.98 13.15
C ALA A 295 -11.98 17.85 11.68
N PRO A 296 -11.77 18.89 10.85
CA PRO A 296 -12.04 18.82 9.42
C PRO A 296 -11.03 17.91 8.72
N LEU A 297 -11.56 16.89 8.03
CA LEU A 297 -10.79 15.93 7.25
C LEU A 297 -11.18 16.05 5.77
N LEU A 298 -10.18 15.96 4.89
CA LEU A 298 -10.36 15.82 3.44
C LEU A 298 -10.08 14.38 3.05
N ALA A 299 -11.07 13.70 2.50
CA ALA A 299 -10.90 12.37 1.94
C ALA A 299 -10.85 12.47 0.41
N ASP A 300 -9.76 11.97 -0.17
CA ASP A 300 -9.54 11.91 -1.61
C ASP A 300 -9.80 10.48 -2.12
N ARG A 301 -10.76 10.33 -3.04
CA ARG A 301 -11.06 9.04 -3.68
C ARG A 301 -9.92 8.53 -4.56
N SER A 302 -9.38 9.38 -5.42
CA SER A 302 -8.38 8.97 -6.43
C SER A 302 -7.05 8.53 -5.81
N LYS A 303 -6.68 9.11 -4.67
CA LYS A 303 -5.44 8.77 -3.97
C LYS A 303 -5.65 7.76 -2.85
N MET A 304 -6.91 7.48 -2.49
CA MET A 304 -7.29 6.69 -1.32
C MET A 304 -6.57 7.18 -0.06
N ILE A 305 -6.55 8.51 0.17
CA ILE A 305 -5.90 9.14 1.33
C ILE A 305 -6.88 10.09 2.02
N ILE A 306 -6.88 10.07 3.36
CA ILE A 306 -7.53 11.07 4.21
C ILE A 306 -6.48 11.99 4.82
N GLN A 307 -6.72 13.29 4.79
CA GLN A 307 -5.79 14.34 5.22
C GLN A 307 -6.47 15.31 6.19
N THR A 308 -5.73 15.81 7.17
CA THR A 308 -6.19 16.94 8.00
C THR A 308 -6.00 18.26 7.25
N THR A 309 -6.99 19.16 7.28
CA THR A 309 -6.84 20.51 6.69
C THR A 309 -6.13 21.48 7.61
N VAL A 310 -6.21 21.25 8.92
CA VAL A 310 -5.64 22.13 9.93
C VAL A 310 -4.33 21.53 10.44
N PRO A 311 -3.24 22.32 10.49
CA PRO A 311 -1.98 21.85 11.05
C PRO A 311 -2.15 21.56 12.55
N LYS A 312 -1.60 20.42 13.02
CA LYS A 312 -1.53 20.05 14.45
C LYS A 312 -0.92 21.20 15.27
N GLY A 313 -1.75 22.10 15.81
CA GLY A 313 -1.30 23.28 16.58
C GLY A 313 -2.22 24.50 16.51
N GLN A 314 -3.08 24.61 15.50
CA GLN A 314 -4.13 25.64 15.46
C GLN A 314 -5.45 24.99 15.84
N LYS A 315 -5.99 25.32 17.02
CA LYS A 315 -7.39 25.05 17.32
C LYS A 315 -8.22 26.00 16.46
N ALA A 316 -9.16 25.48 15.69
CA ALA A 316 -10.18 26.27 15.01
C ALA A 316 -11.06 27.02 16.03
#